data_AF-G9NXC5-F1
#
_entry.id   AF-G9NXC5-F1
#
_cell.length_a   1.000
_cell.length_b   1.000
_cell.length_c   1.000
_cell.angle_alpha   90.00
_cell.angle_beta   90.00
_cell.angle_gamma   90.00
#
_symmetry.space_group_name_H-M   'P 1'
#
loop_
_entity.id
_entity.type
_entity.pdbx_description
1 polymer ?
#
loop_
_entity_poly.entity_id
_entity_poly.type
_entity_poly.pdbx_seq_one_letter_code
_entity_poly.pdbx_strand_id
1 'polypeptide(L)'
;MDSVPNPPLPPNPYDLKKEKKKNEPFSRIDKNIKVDPKFASNEYVSISYSQRAHEDLIVTKGKGFTKEKNKKKRGNFRAGVIDITEKKAVYFDD
;
A
#
# COMPACT_ATOMS: atom_id res chain seq x y z
N MET A 1 23.15 66.56 24.61
CA MET A 1 23.73 65.20 24.79
C MET A 1 22.70 64.28 24.20
N ASP A 2 22.76 64.13 22.88
CA ASP A 2 21.61 63.67 22.11
C ASP A 2 21.68 62.15 22.02
N SER A 3 20.70 61.50 22.63
CA SER A 3 20.59 60.04 22.71
C SER A 3 20.32 59.48 21.32
N VAL A 4 21.32 58.85 20.73
CA VAL A 4 21.15 58.07 19.49
C VAL A 4 20.23 56.89 19.82
N PRO A 5 19.13 56.67 19.06
CA PRO A 5 18.24 55.54 19.32
C PRO A 5 19.00 54.24 19.05
N ASN A 6 19.01 53.37 20.05
CA ASN A 6 19.66 52.06 19.95
C ASN A 6 18.93 51.23 18.87
N PRO A 7 19.65 50.53 17.97
CA PRO A 7 19.03 49.74 16.91
C PRO A 7 18.16 48.61 17.49
N PRO A 8 17.10 48.18 16.77
CA PRO A 8 16.20 47.13 17.25
C PRO A 8 16.97 45.82 17.46
N LEU A 9 16.67 45.14 18.58
CA LEU A 9 17.25 43.85 18.90
C LEU A 9 16.83 42.80 17.85
N PRO A 10 17.74 41.88 17.47
CA PRO A 10 17.39 40.80 16.55
C PRO A 10 16.29 39.91 17.13
N PRO A 11 15.47 39.26 16.27
CA PRO A 11 14.41 38.36 16.73
C PRO A 11 15.00 37.21 17.56
N ASN A 12 14.31 36.86 18.64
CA ASN A 12 14.75 35.84 19.58
C ASN A 12 14.86 34.48 18.87
N PRO A 13 16.01 33.78 18.94
CA PRO A 13 16.21 32.50 18.24
C PRO A 13 15.22 31.39 18.66
N TYR A 14 14.55 31.54 19.80
CA TYR A 14 13.50 30.60 20.26
C TYR A 14 12.16 30.76 19.54
N ASP A 15 11.89 31.91 18.91
CA ASP A 15 10.66 32.16 18.15
C ASP A 15 10.76 31.64 16.71
N LEU A 16 11.98 31.35 16.25
CA LEU A 16 12.28 30.76 14.94
C LEU A 16 12.17 29.23 14.98
N LYS A 17 11.02 28.69 15.41
CA LYS A 17 10.72 27.26 15.23
C LYS A 17 10.48 26.97 13.75
N LYS A 18 11.57 26.74 13.01
CA LYS A 18 11.53 26.25 11.64
C LYS A 18 10.95 24.84 11.68
N GLU A 19 9.74 24.64 11.18
CA GLU A 19 9.13 23.32 11.09
C GLU A 19 10.08 22.38 10.36
N LYS A 20 10.49 21.30 11.05
CA LYS A 20 11.38 20.30 10.46
C LYS A 20 10.62 19.63 9.32
N LYS A 21 11.12 19.78 8.09
CA LYS A 21 10.62 19.02 6.95
C LYS A 21 10.70 17.53 7.29
N LYS A 22 9.57 16.83 7.27
CA LYS A 22 9.55 15.38 7.42
C LYS A 22 10.23 14.78 6.19
N ASN A 23 11.31 14.02 6.41
CA ASN A 23 11.91 13.23 5.35
C ASN A 23 10.93 12.14 4.96
N GLU A 24 10.26 12.31 3.83
CA GLU A 24 9.42 11.27 3.26
C GLU A 24 10.29 10.30 2.46
N PRO A 25 10.04 8.99 2.57
CA PRO A 25 10.76 8.01 1.78
C PRO A 25 10.44 8.20 0.29
N PHE A 26 11.41 7.92 -0.57
CA PHE A 26 11.23 7.99 -2.01
C PHE A 26 10.09 7.06 -2.46
N SER A 27 9.10 7.62 -3.16
CA SER A 27 8.04 6.90 -3.86
C SER A 27 8.22 7.07 -5.37
N ARG A 28 7.98 5.99 -6.15
CA ARG A 28 7.97 6.04 -7.62
C ARG A 28 6.67 6.58 -8.21
N ILE A 29 5.69 6.82 -7.35
CA ILE A 29 4.32 7.19 -7.71
C ILE A 29 4.00 8.50 -7.01
N ASP A 30 3.32 9.38 -7.72
CA ASP A 30 2.85 10.65 -7.19
C ASP A 30 1.73 10.43 -6.16
N LYS A 31 1.68 11.29 -5.14
CA LYS A 31 0.68 11.17 -4.06
C LYS A 31 -0.75 11.45 -4.52
N ASN A 32 -0.92 12.23 -5.58
CA ASN A 32 -2.23 12.68 -6.08
C ASN A 32 -2.74 11.80 -7.24
N ILE A 33 -2.23 10.59 -7.38
CA ILE A 33 -2.71 9.68 -8.43
C ILE A 33 -4.11 9.18 -8.08
N LYS A 34 -5.04 9.32 -9.03
CA LYS A 34 -6.39 8.79 -8.88
C LYS A 34 -6.38 7.31 -9.24
N VAL A 35 -6.53 6.47 -8.23
CA VAL A 35 -6.69 5.02 -8.41
C VAL A 35 -8.18 4.71 -8.58
N ASP A 36 -8.52 3.84 -9.53
CA ASP A 36 -9.88 3.32 -9.67
C ASP A 36 -10.29 2.64 -8.34
N PRO A 37 -11.50 2.90 -7.79
CA PRO A 37 -11.97 2.26 -6.56
C PRO A 37 -11.85 0.73 -6.57
N LYS A 38 -11.91 0.08 -7.74
CA LYS A 38 -11.72 -1.38 -7.85
C LYS A 38 -10.31 -1.84 -7.42
N PHE A 39 -9.30 -1.00 -7.58
CA PHE A 39 -7.90 -1.30 -7.24
C PHE A 39 -7.42 -0.58 -5.98
N ALA A 40 -8.32 0.06 -5.24
CA ALA A 40 -7.97 0.77 -4.02
C ALA A 40 -7.55 -0.17 -2.88
N SER A 41 -7.97 -1.44 -2.92
CA SER A 41 -7.69 -2.44 -1.89
C SER A 41 -6.89 -3.62 -2.44
N ASN A 42 -5.99 -4.17 -1.62
CA ASN A 42 -5.30 -5.43 -1.88
C ASN A 42 -6.09 -6.65 -1.36
N GLU A 43 -7.38 -6.49 -1.08
CA GLU A 43 -8.20 -7.56 -0.54
C GLU A 43 -8.48 -8.63 -1.60
N TYR A 44 -8.60 -9.89 -1.15
CA TYR A 44 -8.90 -10.99 -2.04
C TYR A 44 -10.36 -10.90 -2.50
N VAL A 45 -10.56 -10.84 -3.82
CA VAL A 45 -11.88 -10.95 -4.43
C VAL A 45 -12.17 -12.43 -4.71
N SER A 46 -13.22 -12.95 -4.08
CA SER A 46 -13.62 -14.35 -4.21
C SER A 46 -13.92 -14.73 -5.66
N ILE A 47 -13.31 -15.83 -6.11
CA ILE A 47 -13.61 -16.50 -7.38
C ILE A 47 -13.89 -17.96 -7.05
N SER A 48 -14.93 -18.55 -7.64
CA SER A 48 -15.33 -19.95 -7.44
C SER A 48 -14.14 -20.93 -7.48
N TYR A 49 -13.24 -20.75 -8.44
CA TYR A 49 -12.04 -21.55 -8.62
C TYR A 49 -11.01 -21.36 -7.49
N SER A 50 -10.77 -20.12 -7.08
CA SER A 50 -9.64 -19.75 -6.21
C SER A 50 -10.00 -19.65 -4.72
N GLN A 51 -11.28 -19.62 -4.37
CA GLN A 51 -11.79 -19.47 -3.01
C GLN A 51 -11.23 -20.52 -2.05
N ARG A 52 -11.25 -21.80 -2.46
CA ARG A 52 -10.74 -22.91 -1.64
C ARG A 52 -9.25 -22.78 -1.34
N ALA A 53 -8.47 -22.30 -2.29
CA ALA A 53 -7.04 -22.08 -2.09
C ALA A 53 -6.79 -20.91 -1.12
N HIS A 54 -7.61 -19.86 -1.21
CA HIS A 54 -7.54 -18.73 -0.31
C HIS A 54 -7.83 -19.15 1.14
N GLU A 55 -8.94 -19.85 1.37
CA GLU A 55 -9.34 -20.34 2.71
C GLU A 55 -8.27 -21.22 3.35
N ASP A 56 -7.64 -22.09 2.55
CA ASP A 56 -6.55 -22.96 3.02
C ASP A 56 -5.28 -22.18 3.38
N LEU A 57 -4.89 -21.19 2.56
CA LEU A 57 -3.56 -20.58 2.66
C LEU A 57 -3.53 -19.29 3.46
N ILE A 58 -4.66 -18.60 3.64
CA ILE A 58 -4.76 -17.28 4.28
C ILE A 58 -4.28 -17.29 5.75
N VAL A 59 -4.47 -18.43 6.44
CA VAL A 59 -4.08 -18.59 7.85
C VAL A 59 -2.56 -18.58 8.01
N THR A 60 -1.82 -18.98 6.97
CA THR A 60 -0.38 -19.16 7.04
C THR A 60 0.39 -17.99 6.46
N LYS A 61 1.48 -17.61 7.14
CA LYS A 61 2.34 -16.50 6.75
C LYS A 61 3.80 -16.92 6.75
N GLY A 62 4.62 -16.20 5.99
CA GLY A 62 6.08 -16.37 5.95
C GLY A 62 6.54 -17.76 5.51
N LYS A 63 7.51 -18.35 6.21
CA LYS A 63 8.11 -19.65 5.85
C LYS A 63 7.10 -20.82 5.93
N GLY A 64 6.06 -20.69 6.75
CA GLY A 64 4.96 -21.65 6.85
C GLY A 64 4.12 -21.70 5.58
N PHE A 65 3.81 -20.54 5.01
CA PHE A 65 3.05 -20.42 3.75
C PHE A 65 3.70 -21.19 2.61
N THR A 66 5.02 -21.07 2.42
CA THR A 66 5.72 -21.78 1.34
C THR A 66 5.65 -23.29 1.50
N LYS A 67 5.77 -23.80 2.73
CA LYS A 67 5.66 -25.24 3.03
C LYS A 67 4.23 -25.74 2.80
N GLU A 68 3.25 -25.00 3.30
CA GLU A 68 1.83 -25.35 3.18
C GLU A 68 1.33 -25.32 1.75
N LYS A 69 1.71 -24.27 1.01
CA LYS A 69 1.52 -24.17 -0.45
C LYS A 69 2.12 -25.38 -1.16
N ASN A 70 3.38 -25.73 -0.88
CA ASN A 70 4.04 -26.86 -1.53
C ASN A 70 3.38 -28.20 -1.18
N LYS A 71 2.86 -28.35 0.05
CA LYS A 71 2.10 -29.54 0.48
C LYS A 71 0.77 -29.65 -0.27
N LYS A 72 0.00 -28.56 -0.36
CA LYS A 72 -1.27 -28.52 -1.10
C LYS A 72 -1.04 -28.68 -2.62
N LYS A 73 0.04 -28.12 -3.18
CA LYS A 73 0.44 -28.29 -4.58
C LYS A 73 0.87 -29.72 -4.92
N ARG A 74 1.54 -30.42 -3.99
CA ARG A 74 1.95 -31.83 -4.19
C ARG A 74 0.80 -32.82 -4.09
N GLY A 75 -0.26 -32.48 -3.36
CA GLY A 75 -1.49 -33.26 -3.36
C GLY A 75 -2.35 -33.00 -4.59
N ASN A 76 -3.44 -33.76 -4.74
CA ASN A 76 -4.47 -33.49 -5.74
C ASN A 76 -5.34 -32.30 -5.31
N PHE A 77 -4.78 -31.09 -5.25
CA PHE A 77 -5.61 -29.89 -5.08
C PHE A 77 -6.48 -29.73 -6.34
N ARG A 78 -7.75 -30.11 -6.20
CA ARG A 78 -8.81 -29.77 -7.13
C ARG A 78 -9.49 -28.50 -6.61
N ALA A 79 -9.19 -27.41 -7.31
CA ALA A 79 -9.86 -26.12 -7.16
C ALA A 79 -11.38 -26.23 -7.41
N GLY A 80 -12.11 -25.13 -7.24
CA GLY A 80 -13.54 -25.08 -7.56
C GLY A 80 -13.82 -25.16 -9.07
N VAL A 81 -15.08 -25.06 -9.46
CA VAL A 81 -15.48 -25.03 -10.87
C VAL A 81 -14.89 -23.78 -11.53
N ILE A 82 -14.30 -23.93 -12.71
CA ILE A 82 -13.86 -22.79 -13.51
C ILE A 82 -15.11 -22.10 -14.05
N ASP A 83 -15.37 -20.89 -13.59
CA ASP A 83 -16.38 -20.04 -14.20
C ASP A 83 -15.78 -19.37 -15.44
N ILE A 84 -16.30 -19.73 -16.61
CA ILE A 84 -15.85 -19.21 -17.92
C ILE A 84 -16.69 -17.97 -18.32
N THR A 85 -17.78 -17.69 -17.59
CA THR A 85 -18.71 -16.60 -17.92
C THR A 85 -18.20 -15.24 -17.43
N GLU A 86 -17.48 -15.20 -16.31
CA GLU A 86 -16.94 -13.97 -15.73
C GLU A 86 -15.70 -13.46 -16.48
N LYS A 87 -15.82 -12.34 -17.21
CA LYS A 87 -14.67 -11.60 -17.77
C LYS A 87 -14.26 -10.48 -16.82
N LYS A 88 -13.13 -10.64 -16.12
CA LYS A 88 -12.58 -9.62 -15.19
C LYS A 88 -11.47 -8.76 -15.81
N ALA A 89 -11.33 -8.78 -17.14
CA ALA A 89 -10.36 -7.96 -17.85
C ALA A 89 -10.65 -6.47 -17.66
N VAL A 90 -9.59 -5.67 -17.52
CA VAL A 90 -9.66 -4.21 -17.55
C VAL A 90 -8.81 -3.78 -18.74
N TYR A 91 -9.43 -3.02 -19.64
CA TYR A 91 -8.71 -2.37 -20.73
C TYR A 91 -8.12 -1.07 -20.18
N PHE A 92 -6.87 -0.82 -20.54
CA PHE A 92 -6.22 0.46 -20.29
C PHE A 92 -6.36 1.26 -21.56
N ASP A 93 -6.89 2.47 -21.44
CA ASP A 93 -7.16 3.32 -22.60
C ASP A 93 -5.90 4.03 -23.12
N ASP A 94 -4.78 3.99 -22.36
CA ASP A 94 -3.54 4.79 -22.51
C ASP A 94 -3.75 6.24 -22.99
#